data_AF-A0A285HE10-F1
#
_entry.id   AF-A0A285HE10-F1
#
_cell.length_a   1.000
_cell.length_b   1.000
_cell.length_c   1.000
_cell.angle_alpha   90.00
_cell.angle_beta   90.00
_cell.angle_gamma   90.00
#
_symmetry.space_group_name_H-M   'P 1'
#
loop_
_entity.id
_entity.type
_entity.pdbx_description
1 polymer ?
#
loop_
_entity_poly.entity_id
_entity_poly.type
_entity_poly.pdbx_seq_one_letter_code
_entity_poly.pdbx_strand_id
1 'polypeptide(L)'
;MVDLPWLPCPDSAEVGDLIDEAAKLAQWVPGEKPLRQAGGLNLSAEVSSALELLEPLDLGTPAAAVAGSWAAIEALFVGPGDGRNRVTAAIRMARIVACSYIRTELTALANAYAGECADALAIGIRQIPEDIEKARMFEDALRAGTLAGFSRPRHCLALERMQALASQPAEILPKIVSQLEDAFRRLYRQRNLVLHAGDLTSVALAGTLRTAAPLVGAGVDRIVHASAVGGTSPLQVAATAEVNLERVVDGDTRLVELLG
;
A
#
# COMPACT_ATOMS: atom_id res chain seq x y z
N MET A 1 36.94 -9.54 5.30
CA MET A 1 36.11 -10.70 5.69
C MET A 1 35.33 -10.26 6.91
N VAL A 2 34.20 -9.60 6.68
CA VAL A 2 33.31 -9.05 7.71
C VAL A 2 31.98 -9.76 7.50
N ASP A 3 31.62 -10.63 8.44
CA ASP A 3 30.28 -11.21 8.55
C ASP A 3 29.29 -10.10 8.91
N LEU A 4 28.30 -9.85 8.04
CA LEU A 4 27.15 -8.99 8.29
C LEU A 4 25.89 -9.89 8.37
N PRO A 5 25.31 -10.12 9.56
CA PRO A 5 24.27 -11.12 9.76
C PRO A 5 22.87 -10.50 9.92
N TRP A 6 22.32 -9.77 8.95
CA TRP A 6 20.92 -9.28 9.05
C TRP A 6 20.19 -9.22 7.71
N LEU A 7 19.77 -10.41 7.26
CA LEU A 7 18.37 -10.82 7.05
C LEU A 7 18.42 -12.26 6.49
N PRO A 8 17.83 -13.27 7.16
CA PRO A 8 17.54 -14.51 6.48
C PRO A 8 16.63 -14.21 5.28
N CYS A 9 16.71 -15.02 4.22
CA CYS A 9 15.67 -15.05 3.20
C CYS A 9 14.31 -15.12 3.92
N PRO A 10 13.40 -14.15 3.74
CA PRO A 10 12.21 -14.06 4.56
C PRO A 10 11.42 -15.35 4.38
N ASP A 11 11.17 -16.04 5.49
CA ASP A 11 10.35 -17.23 5.49
C ASP A 11 8.95 -16.83 5.02
N SER A 12 8.23 -17.73 4.35
CA SER A 12 6.88 -17.45 3.82
C SER A 12 5.87 -16.90 4.84
N ALA A 13 6.19 -17.01 6.14
CA ALA A 13 5.47 -16.43 7.27
C ALA A 13 5.63 -14.90 7.40
N GLU A 14 6.83 -14.32 7.18
CA GLU A 14 7.05 -12.86 7.32
C GLU A 14 6.41 -12.04 6.19
N VAL A 15 6.41 -12.60 4.98
CA VAL A 15 5.63 -12.06 3.86
C VAL A 15 4.14 -12.21 4.14
N GLY A 16 3.74 -13.32 4.76
CA GLY A 16 2.38 -13.54 5.27
C GLY A 16 1.94 -12.49 6.29
N ASP A 17 2.80 -12.11 7.23
CA ASP A 17 2.52 -11.10 8.24
C ASP A 17 2.41 -9.69 7.65
N LEU A 18 3.28 -9.32 6.70
CA LEU A 18 3.17 -8.05 5.95
C LEU A 18 1.90 -7.98 5.10
N ILE A 19 1.45 -9.11 4.55
CA ILE A 19 0.20 -9.23 3.79
C ILE A 19 -1.02 -9.21 4.73
N ASP A 20 -0.96 -9.89 5.87
CA ASP A 20 -2.02 -9.87 6.88
C ASP A 20 -2.12 -8.49 7.51
N GLU A 21 -1.01 -7.76 7.62
CA GLU A 21 -0.97 -6.37 8.07
C GLU A 21 -1.51 -5.43 6.98
N ALA A 22 -1.12 -5.58 5.72
CA ALA A 22 -1.73 -4.85 4.61
C ALA A 22 -3.23 -5.16 4.46
N ALA A 23 -3.67 -6.38 4.77
CA ALA A 23 -5.06 -6.80 4.78
C ALA A 23 -5.84 -6.27 5.99
N LYS A 24 -5.20 -6.15 7.16
CA LYS A 24 -5.76 -5.48 8.34
C LYS A 24 -5.78 -3.95 8.18
N LEU A 25 -4.84 -3.37 7.43
CA LEU A 25 -4.84 -1.96 7.07
C LEU A 25 -5.86 -1.65 5.96
N ALA A 26 -6.20 -2.63 5.13
CA ALA A 26 -7.37 -2.57 4.24
C ALA A 26 -8.71 -2.72 5.00
N GLN A 27 -8.70 -3.22 6.25
CA GLN A 27 -9.83 -3.13 7.17
C GLN A 27 -9.84 -1.76 7.83
N TRP A 28 -10.41 -0.78 7.14
CA TRP A 28 -11.04 0.43 7.69
C TRP A 28 -10.29 1.14 8.84
N VAL A 29 -9.68 2.29 8.55
CA VAL A 29 -9.17 3.23 9.57
C VAL A 29 -10.37 3.94 10.24
N PRO A 30 -10.57 3.80 11.57
CA PRO A 30 -11.63 4.49 12.28
C PRO A 30 -11.32 5.99 12.40
N GLY A 31 -12.02 6.83 11.63
CA GLY A 31 -11.87 8.29 11.73
C GLY A 31 -12.26 9.05 10.46
N GLU A 32 -12.17 8.39 9.30
CA GLU A 32 -12.66 8.97 8.05
C GLU A 32 -14.17 8.75 7.93
N LYS A 33 -14.92 9.84 7.70
CA LYS A 33 -16.36 9.77 7.47
C LYS A 33 -16.63 8.75 6.36
N PRO A 34 -17.57 7.81 6.54
CA PRO A 34 -17.97 6.93 5.46
C PRO A 34 -18.44 7.80 4.28
N LEU A 35 -17.80 7.62 3.13
CA LEU A 35 -18.08 8.29 1.85
C LEU A 35 -19.52 8.09 1.31
N ARG A 36 -20.42 7.48 2.10
CA ARG A 36 -21.80 7.16 1.74
C ARG A 36 -22.82 8.27 2.01
N GLN A 37 -22.43 9.43 2.56
CA GLN A 37 -23.40 10.49 2.92
C GLN A 37 -23.31 11.80 2.10
N ALA A 38 -22.53 11.85 1.02
CA ALA A 38 -22.61 12.93 0.05
C ALA A 38 -23.09 12.36 -1.29
N GLY A 39 -23.93 13.10 -2.03
CA GLY A 39 -24.44 12.68 -3.34
C GLY A 39 -23.36 12.10 -4.24
N GLY A 40 -23.72 11.08 -5.03
CA GLY A 40 -22.85 10.17 -5.79
C GLY A 40 -21.40 10.61 -6.00
N LEU A 41 -20.47 9.77 -5.56
CA LEU A 41 -19.03 9.97 -5.81
C LEU A 41 -18.81 10.30 -7.29
N ASN A 42 -18.23 11.47 -7.57
CA ASN A 42 -17.89 11.87 -8.92
C ASN A 42 -16.59 11.17 -9.35
N LEU A 43 -16.70 9.88 -9.64
CA LEU A 43 -15.59 9.05 -10.10
C LEU A 43 -15.42 9.19 -11.61
N SER A 44 -14.18 9.13 -12.08
CA SER A 44 -13.94 9.01 -13.51
C SER A 44 -14.55 7.70 -14.04
N ALA A 45 -14.92 7.66 -15.32
CA ALA A 45 -15.45 6.46 -15.95
C ALA A 45 -14.48 5.27 -15.87
N GLU A 46 -13.17 5.54 -15.93
CA GLU A 46 -12.11 4.54 -15.79
C GLU A 46 -12.11 3.90 -14.40
N VAL A 47 -12.22 4.71 -13.34
CA VAL A 47 -12.27 4.23 -11.96
C VAL A 47 -13.56 3.45 -11.70
N SER A 48 -14.70 3.95 -12.17
CA SER A 48 -15.98 3.23 -12.07
C SER A 48 -15.93 1.87 -12.78
N SER A 49 -15.38 1.82 -14.00
CA SER A 49 -15.23 0.56 -14.75
C SER A 49 -14.29 -0.42 -14.03
N ALA A 50 -13.21 0.07 -13.43
CA ALA A 50 -12.29 -0.76 -12.66
C ALA A 50 -12.96 -1.36 -11.42
N LEU A 51 -13.84 -0.62 -10.74
CA LEU A 51 -14.61 -1.13 -9.60
C LEU A 51 -15.59 -2.24 -10.01
N GLU A 52 -16.24 -2.11 -11.16
CA GLU A 52 -17.09 -3.18 -11.70
C GLU A 52 -16.29 -4.45 -12.01
N LEU A 53 -15.09 -4.30 -12.59
CA LEU A 53 -14.19 -5.42 -12.87
C LEU A 53 -13.68 -6.12 -11.60
N LEU A 54 -13.73 -5.46 -10.45
CA LEU A 54 -13.31 -6.00 -9.15
C LEU A 54 -14.41 -6.75 -8.41
N GLU A 55 -15.67 -6.71 -8.85
CA GLU A 55 -16.77 -7.44 -8.22
C GLU A 55 -16.45 -8.93 -7.92
N PRO A 56 -15.80 -9.68 -8.84
CA PRO A 56 -15.49 -11.09 -8.59
C PRO A 56 -14.46 -11.32 -7.47
N LEU A 57 -13.76 -10.27 -7.01
CA LEU A 57 -12.80 -10.38 -5.90
C LEU A 57 -13.49 -10.70 -4.56
N ASP A 58 -14.73 -10.27 -4.39
CA ASP A 58 -15.53 -10.48 -3.17
C ASP A 58 -16.43 -11.72 -3.29
N LEU A 59 -17.09 -11.88 -4.45
CA LEU A 59 -18.18 -12.86 -4.63
C LEU A 59 -17.90 -13.94 -5.69
N GLY A 60 -16.78 -13.84 -6.40
CA GLY A 60 -16.49 -14.65 -7.58
C GLY A 60 -15.71 -15.94 -7.30
N THR A 61 -15.56 -16.74 -8.35
CA THR A 61 -14.61 -17.85 -8.33
C THR A 61 -13.18 -17.33 -8.32
N PRO A 62 -12.18 -18.08 -7.81
CA PRO A 62 -10.79 -17.66 -7.84
C PRO A 62 -10.28 -17.29 -9.24
N ALA A 63 -10.73 -17.98 -10.29
CA ALA A 63 -10.36 -17.67 -11.66
C ALA A 63 -10.95 -16.32 -12.13
N ALA A 64 -12.21 -16.07 -11.81
CA ALA A 64 -12.87 -14.80 -12.12
C ALA A 64 -12.26 -13.64 -11.32
N ALA A 65 -11.95 -13.86 -10.02
CA ALA A 65 -11.30 -12.88 -9.15
C ALA A 65 -9.93 -12.46 -9.70
N VAL A 66 -9.11 -13.41 -10.15
CA VAL A 66 -7.80 -13.11 -10.76
C VAL A 66 -7.95 -12.37 -12.08
N ALA A 67 -8.85 -12.83 -12.95
CA ALA A 67 -9.07 -12.20 -14.26
C ALA A 67 -9.60 -10.76 -14.12
N GLY A 68 -10.62 -10.57 -13.28
CA GLY A 68 -11.21 -9.26 -12.99
C GLY A 68 -10.23 -8.31 -12.32
N SER A 69 -9.51 -8.78 -11.28
CA SER A 69 -8.51 -7.96 -10.59
C SER A 69 -7.40 -7.47 -11.51
N TRP A 70 -6.88 -8.33 -12.38
CA TRP A 70 -5.87 -7.91 -13.33
C TRP A 70 -6.44 -6.97 -14.41
N ALA A 71 -7.64 -7.24 -14.92
CA ALA A 71 -8.30 -6.37 -15.88
C ALA A 71 -8.52 -4.96 -15.31
N ALA A 72 -8.91 -4.85 -14.04
CA ALA A 72 -9.05 -3.57 -13.34
C ALA A 72 -7.71 -2.83 -13.23
N ILE A 73 -6.65 -3.53 -12.82
CA ILE A 73 -5.27 -2.97 -12.76
C ILE A 73 -4.82 -2.49 -14.14
N GLU A 74 -5.09 -3.25 -15.20
CA GLU A 74 -4.77 -2.86 -16.57
C GLU A 74 -5.54 -1.62 -17.03
N ALA A 75 -6.84 -1.56 -16.73
CA ALA A 75 -7.70 -0.44 -17.08
C ALA A 75 -7.25 0.87 -16.40
N LEU A 76 -6.77 0.79 -15.16
CA LEU A 76 -6.28 1.94 -14.40
C LEU A 76 -4.88 2.38 -14.83
N PHE A 77 -3.99 1.43 -15.11
CA PHE A 77 -2.56 1.72 -15.16
C PHE A 77 -1.87 1.40 -16.48
N VAL A 78 -2.57 1.03 -17.55
CA VAL A 78 -1.96 0.94 -18.88
C VAL A 78 -2.39 2.12 -19.74
N GLY A 79 -1.42 2.95 -20.11
CA GLY A 79 -1.59 4.10 -20.98
C GLY A 79 -1.15 3.85 -22.44
N PRO A 80 -1.42 4.81 -23.34
CA PRO A 80 -1.09 4.70 -24.76
C PRO A 80 0.41 4.47 -25.06
N GLY A 81 1.30 4.92 -24.17
CA GLY A 81 2.75 4.80 -24.31
C GLY A 81 3.34 3.44 -23.90
N ASP A 82 2.59 2.57 -23.23
CA ASP A 82 3.13 1.31 -22.68
C ASP A 82 3.17 0.16 -23.71
N GLY A 83 2.63 0.39 -24.91
CA GLY A 83 2.61 -0.60 -25.99
C GLY A 83 1.96 -1.92 -25.54
N ARG A 84 2.71 -3.03 -25.64
CA ARG A 84 2.26 -4.36 -25.19
C ARG A 84 2.76 -4.72 -23.78
N ASN A 85 3.49 -3.83 -23.11
CA ASN A 85 4.05 -4.12 -21.80
C ASN A 85 3.01 -3.93 -20.69
N ARG A 86 2.18 -4.96 -20.47
CA ARG A 86 1.16 -4.97 -19.42
C ARG A 86 1.76 -5.11 -18.01
N VAL A 87 3.01 -5.56 -17.90
CA VAL A 87 3.70 -5.70 -16.61
C VAL A 87 3.94 -4.34 -15.95
N THR A 88 4.03 -3.25 -16.72
CA THR A 88 4.14 -1.89 -16.17
C THR A 88 3.01 -1.55 -15.19
N ALA A 89 1.80 -2.09 -15.39
CA ALA A 89 0.68 -1.87 -14.48
C ALA A 89 0.96 -2.45 -13.08
N ALA A 90 1.67 -3.59 -12.99
CA ALA A 90 2.09 -4.18 -11.72
C ALA A 90 3.07 -3.27 -10.97
N ILE A 91 4.00 -2.64 -11.68
CA ILE A 91 4.99 -1.70 -11.11
C ILE A 91 4.29 -0.47 -10.55
N ARG A 92 3.38 0.13 -11.33
CA ARG A 92 2.62 1.32 -10.92
C ARG A 92 1.76 1.03 -9.68
N MET A 93 1.06 -0.10 -9.67
CA MET A 93 0.26 -0.52 -8.52
C MET A 93 1.13 -0.75 -7.28
N ALA A 94 2.26 -1.45 -7.43
CA ALA A 94 3.19 -1.71 -6.33
C ALA A 94 3.69 -0.43 -5.67
N ARG A 95 4.07 0.58 -6.46
CA ARG A 95 4.52 1.89 -5.95
C ARG A 95 3.44 2.60 -5.16
N ILE A 96 2.21 2.66 -5.67
CA ILE A 96 1.07 3.29 -4.99
C ILE A 96 0.77 2.59 -3.65
N VAL A 97 0.77 1.25 -3.66
CA VAL A 97 0.54 0.46 -2.46
C VAL A 97 1.68 0.65 -1.45
N ALA A 98 2.94 0.71 -1.89
CA ALA A 98 4.08 0.99 -1.03
C ALA A 98 3.95 2.35 -0.33
N CYS A 99 3.67 3.41 -1.11
CA CYS A 99 3.46 4.75 -0.57
C CYS A 99 2.27 4.80 0.40
N SER A 100 1.19 4.09 0.08
CA SER A 100 0.01 3.98 0.96
C SER A 100 0.32 3.25 2.25
N TYR A 101 1.02 2.12 2.18
CA TYR A 101 1.43 1.33 3.35
C TYR A 101 2.24 2.19 4.33
N ILE A 102 3.26 2.88 3.85
CA ILE A 102 4.14 3.70 4.70
C ILE A 102 3.36 4.81 5.40
N ARG A 103 2.52 5.54 4.65
CA ARG A 103 1.68 6.60 5.23
C ARG A 103 0.73 6.04 6.28
N THR A 104 0.03 4.95 5.96
CA THR A 104 -0.94 4.34 6.89
C THR A 104 -0.26 3.81 8.14
N GLU A 105 0.92 3.19 8.03
CA GLU A 105 1.70 2.69 9.17
C GLU A 105 2.12 3.83 10.10
N LEU A 106 2.61 4.94 9.54
CA LEU A 106 2.97 6.14 10.32
C LEU A 106 1.75 6.74 11.05
N THR A 107 0.60 6.83 10.38
CA THR A 107 -0.65 7.28 11.01
C THR A 107 -1.10 6.34 12.13
N ALA A 108 -1.05 5.03 11.90
CA ALA A 108 -1.44 4.02 12.88
C ALA A 108 -0.53 4.08 14.11
N LEU A 109 0.79 4.19 13.91
CA LEU A 109 1.76 4.37 14.98
C LEU A 109 1.57 5.69 15.73
N ALA A 110 1.28 6.79 15.05
CA ALA A 110 0.99 8.07 15.69
C ALA A 110 -0.23 7.96 16.63
N ASN A 111 -1.33 7.38 16.14
CA ASN A 111 -2.54 7.16 16.93
C ASN A 111 -2.30 6.17 18.09
N ALA A 112 -1.53 5.10 17.87
CA ALA A 112 -1.14 4.17 18.91
C ALA A 112 -0.29 4.84 19.99
N TYR A 113 0.66 5.69 19.59
CA TYR A 113 1.55 6.42 20.50
C TYR A 113 0.75 7.39 21.38
N ALA A 114 -0.17 8.13 20.77
CA ALA A 114 -1.09 9.01 21.48
C ALA A 114 -1.95 8.28 22.54
N GLY A 115 -2.30 7.00 22.28
CA GLY A 115 -3.09 6.17 23.18
C GLY A 115 -2.29 5.42 24.26
N GLU A 116 -0.99 5.14 24.03
CA GLU A 116 -0.14 4.38 24.96
C GLU A 116 0.80 5.26 25.79
N CYS A 117 1.18 6.43 25.29
CA CYS A 117 2.14 7.33 25.92
C CYS A 117 1.46 8.58 26.51
N ALA A 118 2.15 9.24 27.44
CA ALA A 118 1.66 10.43 28.15
C ALA A 118 2.62 11.63 28.12
N ASP A 119 3.63 11.59 27.26
CA ASP A 119 4.60 12.68 27.10
C ASP A 119 4.04 13.84 26.24
N ALA A 120 4.87 14.87 26.05
CA ALA A 120 4.48 16.06 25.29
C ALA A 120 4.11 15.74 23.83
N LEU A 121 4.77 14.76 23.22
CA LEU A 121 4.47 14.33 21.85
C LEU A 121 3.10 13.66 21.78
N ALA A 122 2.81 12.71 22.68
CA ALA A 122 1.52 12.03 22.74
C ALA A 122 0.37 13.02 22.99
N ILE A 123 0.57 14.01 23.86
CA ILE A 123 -0.41 15.09 24.09
C ILE A 123 -0.60 15.92 22.82
N GLY A 124 0.49 16.30 22.14
CA GLY A 124 0.44 17.05 20.88
C GLY A 124 -0.34 16.30 19.79
N ILE A 125 -0.03 15.03 19.57
CA ILE A 125 -0.72 14.20 18.56
C ILE A 125 -2.23 14.10 18.85
N ARG A 126 -2.66 13.98 20.11
CA ARG A 126 -4.10 13.93 20.47
C ARG A 126 -4.87 15.21 20.12
N GLN A 127 -4.18 16.35 20.05
CA GLN A 127 -4.80 17.64 19.76
C GLN A 127 -4.94 17.91 18.26
N ILE A 128 -4.21 17.18 17.43
CA ILE A 128 -4.25 17.32 15.97
C ILE A 128 -5.48 16.56 15.45
N PRO A 129 -6.40 17.21 14.71
CA PRO A 129 -7.54 16.52 14.12
C PRO A 129 -7.18 15.75 12.84
N GLU A 130 -6.28 16.28 12.02
CA GLU A 130 -5.91 15.67 10.74
C GLU A 130 -4.85 14.58 10.88
N ASP A 131 -5.16 13.38 10.39
CA ASP A 131 -4.27 12.22 10.48
C ASP A 131 -2.92 12.42 9.77
N ILE A 132 -2.87 13.21 8.70
CA ILE A 132 -1.62 13.53 8.02
C ILE A 132 -0.67 14.35 8.90
N GLU A 133 -1.21 15.30 9.67
CA GLU A 133 -0.41 16.14 10.56
C GLU A 133 0.03 15.34 11.80
N LYS A 134 -0.78 14.39 12.27
CA LYS A 134 -0.38 13.43 13.31
C LYS A 134 0.81 12.58 12.86
N ALA A 135 0.71 12.00 11.67
CA ALA A 135 1.77 11.17 11.09
C ALA A 135 3.04 12.00 10.85
N ARG A 136 2.91 13.25 10.41
CA ARG A 136 4.03 14.17 10.23
C ARG A 136 4.74 14.46 11.55
N MET A 137 3.99 14.81 12.60
CA MET A 137 4.56 15.06 13.94
C MET A 137 5.25 13.81 14.52
N PHE A 138 4.67 12.64 14.29
CA PHE A 138 5.25 11.37 14.69
C PHE A 138 6.54 11.05 13.92
N GLU A 139 6.58 11.27 12.60
CA GLU A 139 7.78 11.09 11.78
C GLU A 139 8.91 12.02 12.21
N ASP A 140 8.62 13.26 12.61
CA ASP A 140 9.62 14.19 13.14
C ASP A 140 10.29 13.63 14.41
N ALA A 141 9.50 13.09 15.34
CA ALA A 141 10.01 12.46 16.55
C ALA A 141 10.76 11.15 16.27
N LEU A 142 10.29 10.37 15.28
CA LEU A 142 10.94 9.15 14.79
C LEU A 142 12.36 9.46 14.30
N ARG A 143 12.50 10.47 13.43
CA ARG A 143 13.79 10.90 12.86
C ARG A 143 14.69 11.54 13.91
N ALA A 144 14.13 12.25 14.88
CA ALA A 144 14.88 12.83 15.99
C ALA A 144 15.34 11.79 17.03
N GLY A 145 14.82 10.55 16.98
CA GLY A 145 15.13 9.51 17.95
C GLY A 145 14.58 9.80 19.35
N THR A 146 13.48 10.56 19.45
CA THR A 146 12.90 11.02 20.73
C THR A 146 11.68 10.22 21.17
N LEU A 147 11.28 9.21 20.40
CA LEU A 147 10.13 8.36 20.73
C LEU A 147 10.39 7.51 21.97
N ALA A 148 9.42 7.49 22.89
CA ALA A 148 9.34 6.45 23.90
C ALA A 148 9.00 5.09 23.26
N GLY A 149 9.37 4.00 23.92
CA GLY A 149 9.03 2.65 23.47
C GLY A 149 7.53 2.36 23.61
N PHE A 150 7.01 1.51 22.73
CA PHE A 150 5.65 0.97 22.85
C PHE A 150 5.57 -0.16 23.88
N SER A 151 4.39 -0.36 24.45
CA SER A 151 4.13 -1.47 25.38
C SER A 151 3.72 -2.75 24.67
N ARG A 152 3.09 -2.62 23.50
CA ARG A 152 2.54 -3.75 22.73
C ARG A 152 3.56 -4.25 21.70
N PRO A 153 3.89 -5.56 21.67
CA PRO A 153 4.90 -6.11 20.76
C PRO A 153 4.69 -5.76 19.29
N ARG A 154 3.44 -5.76 18.81
CA ARG A 154 3.12 -5.39 17.42
C ARG A 154 3.53 -3.96 17.07
N HIS A 155 3.36 -3.01 17.99
CA HIS A 155 3.72 -1.61 17.75
C HIS A 155 5.23 -1.42 17.84
N CYS A 156 5.91 -2.23 18.69
CA CYS A 156 7.38 -2.26 18.72
C CYS A 156 7.95 -2.70 17.37
N LEU A 157 7.44 -3.78 16.78
CA LEU A 157 7.90 -4.28 15.48
C LEU A 157 7.59 -3.30 14.35
N ALA A 158 6.39 -2.72 14.33
CA ALA A 158 6.03 -1.67 13.38
C ALA A 158 6.94 -0.45 13.49
N LEU A 159 7.24 -0.01 14.72
CA LEU A 159 8.18 1.08 14.97
C LEU A 159 9.58 0.73 14.46
N GLU A 160 10.09 -0.47 14.74
CA GLU A 160 11.41 -0.92 14.29
C GLU A 160 11.54 -0.90 12.76
N ARG A 161 10.51 -1.38 12.04
CA ARG A 161 10.46 -1.30 10.57
C ARG A 161 10.48 0.14 10.06
N MET A 162 9.68 1.02 10.66
CA MET A 162 9.64 2.44 10.26
C MET A 162 10.91 3.20 10.64
N GLN A 163 11.56 2.86 11.76
CA GLN A 163 12.88 3.40 12.13
C GLN A 163 13.94 2.98 11.12
N ALA A 164 13.99 1.69 10.78
CA ALA A 164 14.90 1.18 9.76
C ALA A 164 14.68 1.93 8.44
N LEU A 165 13.44 2.00 7.96
CA LEU A 165 13.05 2.71 6.74
C LEU A 165 13.45 4.19 6.77
N ALA A 166 13.21 4.91 7.87
CA ALA A 166 13.56 6.32 8.01
C ALA A 166 15.08 6.56 8.04
N SER A 167 15.86 5.58 8.54
CA SER A 167 17.32 5.67 8.60
C SER A 167 18.00 5.33 7.27
N GLN A 168 17.42 4.39 6.49
CA GLN A 168 18.01 3.84 5.27
C GLN A 168 16.96 3.73 4.14
N PRO A 169 16.34 4.84 3.72
CA PRO A 169 15.25 4.82 2.73
C PRO A 169 15.72 4.28 1.38
N ALA A 170 16.93 4.65 0.95
CA ALA A 170 17.56 4.20 -0.30
C ALA A 170 17.71 2.67 -0.40
N GLU A 171 17.91 2.01 0.74
CA GLU A 171 18.08 0.56 0.78
C GLU A 171 16.75 -0.18 0.94
N ILE A 172 15.86 0.34 1.78
CA ILE A 172 14.66 -0.39 2.21
C ILE A 172 13.47 -0.17 1.28
N LEU A 173 13.27 1.06 0.76
CA LEU A 173 12.15 1.34 -0.15
C LEU A 173 12.14 0.44 -1.39
N PRO A 174 13.27 0.25 -2.11
CA PRO A 174 13.27 -0.62 -3.28
C PRO A 174 12.91 -2.07 -2.95
N LYS A 175 13.28 -2.56 -1.75
CA LYS A 175 12.93 -3.91 -1.29
C LYS A 175 11.43 -4.06 -1.08
N ILE A 176 10.79 -3.08 -0.42
CA ILE A 176 9.33 -3.06 -0.22
C ILE A 176 8.61 -3.04 -1.58
N VAL A 177 9.02 -2.15 -2.48
CA VAL A 177 8.41 -2.04 -3.82
C VAL A 177 8.59 -3.36 -4.60
N SER A 178 9.79 -3.95 -4.58
CA SER A 178 10.06 -5.22 -5.27
C SER A 178 9.19 -6.38 -4.74
N GLN A 179 8.98 -6.47 -3.42
CA GLN A 179 8.14 -7.50 -2.83
C GLN A 179 6.67 -7.36 -3.28
N LEU A 180 6.17 -6.12 -3.34
CA LEU A 180 4.83 -5.81 -3.82
C LEU A 180 4.71 -6.07 -5.34
N GLU A 181 5.72 -5.70 -6.12
CA GLU A 181 5.78 -6.02 -7.54
C GLU A 181 5.68 -7.52 -7.79
N ASP A 182 6.39 -8.34 -7.01
CA ASP A 182 6.35 -9.79 -7.14
C ASP A 182 4.96 -10.37 -6.87
N ALA A 183 4.21 -9.78 -5.93
CA ALA A 183 2.82 -10.14 -5.69
C ALA A 183 1.93 -9.85 -6.92
N PHE A 184 2.04 -8.67 -7.51
CA PHE A 184 1.27 -8.30 -8.70
C PHE A 184 1.73 -9.05 -9.96
N ARG A 185 3.02 -9.37 -10.09
CA ARG A 185 3.54 -10.24 -11.16
C ARG A 185 3.02 -11.67 -11.02
N ARG A 186 2.87 -12.19 -9.80
CA ARG A 186 2.20 -13.49 -9.57
C ARG A 186 0.74 -13.43 -10.01
N LEU A 187 0.02 -12.37 -9.68
CA LEU A 187 -1.35 -12.15 -10.14
C LEU A 187 -1.45 -12.14 -11.67
N TYR A 188 -0.58 -11.40 -12.35
CA TYR A 188 -0.49 -11.38 -13.82
C TYR A 188 -0.24 -12.77 -14.42
N ARG A 189 0.71 -13.53 -13.85
CA ARG A 189 1.00 -14.89 -14.30
C ARG A 189 -0.20 -15.82 -14.15
N GLN A 190 -0.91 -15.76 -13.01
CA GLN A 190 -2.13 -16.55 -12.81
C GLN A 190 -3.22 -16.15 -13.80
N ARG A 191 -3.40 -14.86 -14.07
CA ARG A 191 -4.34 -14.39 -15.10
C ARG A 191 -4.01 -14.97 -16.48
N ASN A 192 -2.73 -15.01 -16.85
CA ASN A 192 -2.32 -15.59 -18.13
C ASN A 192 -2.58 -17.10 -18.21
N LEU A 193 -2.38 -17.85 -17.12
CA LEU A 193 -2.73 -19.27 -17.07
C LEU A 193 -4.24 -19.49 -17.21
N VAL A 194 -5.05 -18.74 -16.46
CA VAL A 194 -6.51 -18.82 -16.53
C VAL A 194 -7.02 -18.48 -17.93
N LEU A 195 -6.57 -17.38 -18.52
CA LEU A 195 -7.14 -16.86 -19.78
C LEU A 195 -6.51 -17.42 -21.05
N HIS A 196 -5.27 -17.89 -21.01
CA HIS A 196 -4.60 -18.45 -22.19
C HIS A 196 -4.41 -19.96 -22.15
N ALA A 197 -4.25 -20.55 -20.97
CA ALA A 197 -4.14 -22.01 -20.82
C ALA A 197 -5.46 -22.67 -20.39
N GLY A 198 -6.48 -21.89 -20.00
CA GLY A 198 -7.74 -22.42 -19.48
C GLY A 198 -7.57 -23.14 -18.13
N ASP A 199 -6.45 -22.91 -17.43
CA ASP A 199 -6.16 -23.57 -16.16
C ASP A 199 -6.89 -22.85 -15.02
N LEU A 200 -8.05 -23.40 -14.65
CA LEU A 200 -8.90 -22.89 -13.57
C LEU A 200 -8.58 -23.53 -12.21
N THR A 201 -7.66 -24.50 -12.17
CA THR A 201 -7.38 -25.34 -11.00
C THR A 201 -5.96 -25.21 -10.47
N SER A 202 -5.21 -24.24 -10.97
CA SER A 202 -3.86 -23.92 -10.49
C SER A 202 -3.82 -23.87 -8.96
N VAL A 203 -2.99 -24.72 -8.36
CA VAL A 203 -2.78 -24.79 -6.91
C VAL A 203 -2.30 -23.46 -6.31
N ALA A 204 -1.71 -22.60 -7.15
CA ALA A 204 -1.21 -21.29 -6.77
C ALA A 204 -2.29 -20.19 -6.80
N LEU A 205 -3.49 -20.46 -7.34
CA LEU A 205 -4.53 -19.47 -7.57
C LEU A 205 -5.06 -18.87 -6.25
N ALA A 206 -5.47 -19.75 -5.32
CA ALA A 206 -5.96 -19.33 -4.01
C ALA A 206 -4.86 -18.63 -3.18
N GLY A 207 -3.62 -19.14 -3.23
CA GLY A 207 -2.49 -18.50 -2.55
C GLY A 207 -2.18 -17.11 -3.12
N THR A 208 -2.22 -16.97 -4.45
CA THR A 208 -2.02 -15.68 -5.13
C THR A 208 -3.08 -14.67 -4.73
N LEU A 209 -4.36 -15.07 -4.67
CA LEU A 209 -5.44 -14.17 -4.24
C LEU A 209 -5.35 -13.78 -2.77
N ARG A 210 -5.01 -14.73 -1.88
CA ARG A 210 -4.80 -14.42 -0.46
C ARG A 210 -3.78 -13.29 -0.25
N THR A 211 -2.74 -13.28 -1.09
CA THR A 211 -1.73 -12.23 -1.10
C THR A 211 -2.17 -10.96 -1.84
N ALA A 212 -2.67 -11.10 -3.06
CA ALA A 212 -2.87 -9.96 -3.95
C ALA A 212 -4.18 -9.22 -3.70
N ALA A 213 -5.26 -9.90 -3.30
CA ALA A 213 -6.57 -9.26 -3.15
C ALA A 213 -6.58 -8.09 -2.15
N PRO A 214 -5.97 -8.20 -0.95
CA PRO A 214 -5.91 -7.07 -0.02
C PRO A 214 -5.06 -5.92 -0.57
N LEU A 215 -3.97 -6.23 -1.28
CA LEU A 215 -3.11 -5.22 -1.91
C LEU A 215 -3.82 -4.50 -3.07
N VAL A 216 -4.64 -5.22 -3.84
CA VAL A 216 -5.51 -4.65 -4.86
C VAL A 216 -6.50 -3.70 -4.22
N GLY A 217 -7.18 -4.12 -3.15
CA GLY A 217 -8.10 -3.27 -2.39
C GLY A 217 -7.43 -1.98 -1.90
N ALA A 218 -6.26 -2.10 -1.26
CA ALA A 218 -5.52 -0.94 -0.75
C ALA A 218 -5.09 0.04 -1.87
N GLY A 219 -4.63 -0.49 -3.01
CA GLY A 219 -4.27 0.36 -4.15
C GLY A 219 -5.46 1.05 -4.79
N VAL A 220 -6.57 0.34 -4.97
CA VAL A 220 -7.81 0.87 -5.57
C VAL A 220 -8.46 1.90 -4.66
N ASP A 221 -8.50 1.67 -3.36
CA ASP A 221 -9.00 2.64 -2.37
C ASP A 221 -8.28 3.99 -2.51
N ARG A 222 -6.95 3.96 -2.64
CA ARG A 222 -6.15 5.18 -2.86
C ARG A 222 -6.52 5.89 -4.15
N ILE A 223 -6.77 5.15 -5.23
CA ILE A 223 -7.18 5.70 -6.52
C ILE A 223 -8.58 6.33 -6.44
N VAL A 224 -9.53 5.64 -5.80
CA VAL A 224 -10.90 6.14 -5.59
C VAL A 224 -10.86 7.43 -4.79
N HIS A 225 -10.09 7.48 -3.70
CA HIS A 225 -9.90 8.69 -2.92
C HIS A 225 -9.34 9.85 -3.77
N ALA A 226 -8.26 9.61 -4.53
CA ALA A 226 -7.64 10.63 -5.38
C ALA A 226 -8.58 11.15 -6.48
N SER A 227 -9.35 10.24 -7.10
CA SER A 227 -10.36 10.62 -8.10
C SER A 227 -11.50 11.42 -7.48
N ALA A 228 -12.02 10.99 -6.33
CA ALA A 228 -13.19 11.61 -5.71
C ALA A 228 -12.90 12.98 -5.09
N VAL A 229 -11.72 13.15 -4.48
CA VAL A 229 -11.34 14.40 -3.79
C VAL A 229 -10.67 15.39 -4.74
N GLY A 230 -9.76 14.93 -5.59
CA GLY A 230 -8.89 15.79 -6.38
C GLY A 230 -9.09 15.70 -7.89
N GLY A 231 -9.99 14.86 -8.38
CA GLY A 231 -10.15 14.60 -9.83
C GLY A 231 -8.87 14.09 -10.49
N THR A 232 -7.95 13.52 -9.72
CA THR A 232 -6.64 13.08 -10.21
C THR A 232 -6.77 11.74 -10.92
N SER A 233 -6.18 11.61 -12.10
CA SER A 233 -6.26 10.36 -12.87
C SER A 233 -5.37 9.28 -12.24
N PRO A 234 -5.70 7.98 -12.43
CA PRO A 234 -4.89 6.90 -11.87
C PRO A 234 -3.41 6.93 -12.31
N LEU A 235 -3.15 7.29 -13.57
CA LEU A 235 -1.79 7.45 -14.08
C LEU A 235 -1.04 8.63 -13.44
N GLN A 236 -1.74 9.73 -13.10
CA GLN A 236 -1.15 10.85 -12.37
C GLN A 236 -0.77 10.44 -10.94
N VAL A 237 -1.62 9.64 -10.26
CA VAL A 237 -1.28 9.09 -8.94
C VAL A 237 -0.04 8.20 -9.02
N ALA A 238 0.03 7.33 -10.04
CA ALA A 238 1.18 6.46 -10.25
C ALA A 238 2.48 7.24 -10.49
N ALA A 239 2.43 8.28 -11.34
CA ALA A 239 3.57 9.15 -11.61
C ALA A 239 4.02 9.92 -10.36
N THR A 240 3.07 10.41 -9.56
CA THR A 240 3.36 11.11 -8.30
C THR A 240 4.03 10.17 -7.31
N ALA A 241 3.52 8.93 -7.17
CA ALA A 241 4.13 7.93 -6.30
C ALA A 241 5.57 7.57 -6.73
N GLU A 242 5.82 7.44 -8.04
CA GLU A 242 7.17 7.22 -8.57
C GLU A 242 8.13 8.36 -8.21
N VAL A 243 7.75 9.60 -8.52
CA VAL A 243 8.57 10.79 -8.24
C VAL A 243 8.83 10.94 -6.73
N ASN A 244 7.84 10.71 -5.89
CA ASN A 244 8.01 10.87 -4.45
C ASN A 244 8.88 9.77 -3.84
N LEU A 245 8.82 8.54 -4.35
CA LEU A 245 9.73 7.47 -3.92
C LEU A 245 11.19 7.86 -4.20
N GLU A 246 11.48 8.40 -5.38
CA GLU A 246 12.82 8.89 -5.73
C GLU A 246 13.25 10.05 -4.81
N ARG A 247 12.37 11.03 -4.59
CA ARG A 247 12.66 12.17 -3.70
C ARG A 247 12.92 11.76 -2.25
N VAL A 248 12.25 10.72 -1.73
CA VAL A 248 12.54 10.22 -0.37
C VAL A 248 13.93 9.58 -0.32
N VAL A 249 14.31 8.86 -1.36
CA VAL A 249 15.65 8.25 -1.47
C VAL A 249 16.74 9.34 -1.48
N ASP A 250 16.49 10.45 -2.17
CA ASP A 250 17.41 11.59 -2.23
C ASP A 250 17.36 12.49 -0.98
N GLY A 251 16.40 12.27 -0.07
CA GLY A 251 16.23 13.04 1.17
C GLY A 251 15.45 14.36 1.02
N ASP A 252 14.81 14.58 -0.14
CA ASP A 252 14.12 15.81 -0.53
C ASP A 252 12.64 15.87 -0.08
N THR A 253 12.10 14.80 0.47
CA THR A 253 10.72 14.75 0.98
C THR A 253 10.58 13.76 2.14
N ARG A 254 9.48 13.88 2.89
CA ARG A 254 9.18 13.05 4.05
C ARG A 254 8.50 11.74 3.66
N LEU A 255 8.58 10.72 4.52
CA LEU A 255 7.90 9.44 4.29
C LEU A 255 6.38 9.62 4.27
N VAL A 256 5.84 10.49 5.13
CA VAL A 256 4.41 10.80 5.17
C VAL A 256 3.88 11.47 3.89
N GLU A 257 4.77 12.08 3.10
CA GLU A 257 4.44 12.86 1.88
C GLU A 257 4.48 12.02 0.60
N LEU A 258 4.72 10.71 0.70
CA LEU A 258 4.90 9.81 -0.45
C LEU A 258 3.72 9.76 -1.45
N LEU A 259 2.54 10.24 -1.06
CA LEU A 259 1.33 10.29 -1.90
C LEU A 259 0.87 11.70 -2.31
N GLY A 260 1.62 12.74 -1.95
CA GLY A 260 1.16 14.13 -2.03
C GLY A 260 0.47 14.54 -0.73
#